data_AF-A0A347ZV74-F1
#
_entry.id   AF-A0A347ZV74-F1
#
_cell.length_a   1.000
_cell.length_b   1.000
_cell.length_c   1.000
_cell.angle_alpha   90.00
_cell.angle_beta   90.00
_cell.angle_gamma   90.00
#
_symmetry.space_group_name_H-M   'P 1'
#
loop_
_entity.id
_entity.type
_entity.pdbx_description
1 polymer ?
#
loop_
_entity_poly.entity_id
_entity_poly.type
_entity_poly.pdbx_seq_one_letter_code
_entity_poly.pdbx_strand_id
1 'polypeptide(L)' 'MAEQPETNIESIVETEDNFFYTAEEPDGEITYHLQFNNVTMHFFTEEWQTALDFLEKVVAASKKLK' A
#
# COMPACT_ATOMS: atom_id res chain seq x y z
N MET A 1 -29.34 -7.44 13.20
CA MET A 1 -27.98 -7.65 12.67
C MET A 1 -27.23 -6.38 12.92
N ALA A 2 -26.10 -6.42 13.64
CA ALA A 2 -25.21 -5.26 13.69
C ALA A 2 -24.56 -5.13 12.32
N GLU A 3 -24.77 -3.98 11.67
CA GLU A 3 -24.06 -3.58 10.46
C GLU A 3 -22.58 -3.50 10.83
N GLN A 4 -21.79 -4.47 10.37
CA GLN A 4 -20.33 -4.40 10.51
C GLN A 4 -19.91 -3.18 9.69
N PRO A 5 -19.16 -2.22 10.26
CA PRO A 5 -18.68 -1.10 9.46
C PRO A 5 -17.90 -1.62 8.25
N GLU A 6 -18.30 -1.18 7.07
CA GLU A 6 -17.75 -1.66 5.82
C GLU A 6 -16.40 -0.96 5.58
N THR A 7 -15.31 -1.72 5.61
CA THR A 7 -13.99 -1.25 5.17
C THR A 7 -14.08 -0.90 3.68
N ASN A 8 -13.73 0.32 3.33
CA ASN A 8 -13.74 0.76 1.93
C ASN A 8 -12.35 0.51 1.30
N ILE A 9 -12.31 -0.31 0.24
CA ILE A 9 -11.08 -0.69 -0.45
C ILE A 9 -11.00 0.02 -1.79
N GLU A 10 -9.90 0.72 -2.05
CA GLU A 10 -9.64 1.39 -3.33
C GLU A 10 -8.36 0.85 -3.98
N SER A 11 -8.52 0.20 -5.14
CA SER A 11 -7.39 -0.27 -5.95
C SER A 11 -6.79 0.88 -6.77
N ILE A 12 -5.51 1.14 -6.58
CA ILE A 12 -4.79 2.27 -7.20
C ILE A 12 -3.91 1.77 -8.36
N VAL A 13 -3.22 0.65 -8.18
CA VAL A 13 -2.45 -0.02 -9.24
C VAL A 13 -2.78 -1.50 -9.23
N GLU A 14 -3.07 -2.04 -10.40
CA GLU A 14 -3.36 -3.46 -10.59
C GLU A 14 -2.60 -3.96 -11.82
N THR A 15 -1.82 -5.01 -11.63
CA THR A 15 -1.09 -5.74 -12.68
C THR A 15 -1.34 -7.24 -12.48
N GLU A 16 -0.81 -8.08 -13.37
CA GLU A 16 -1.04 -9.54 -13.30
C GLU A 16 -0.64 -10.15 -11.95
N ASP A 17 0.49 -9.73 -11.37
CA ASP A 17 1.03 -10.30 -10.14
C ASP A 17 1.23 -9.28 -9.01
N ASN A 18 0.90 -8.00 -9.22
CA ASN A 18 1.18 -6.96 -8.23
C ASN A 18 0.03 -5.97 -8.12
N PHE A 19 -0.27 -5.59 -6.89
CA PHE A 19 -1.39 -4.73 -6.55
C PHE A 19 -0.95 -3.67 -5.54
N PHE A 20 -1.44 -2.45 -5.72
CA PHE A 20 -1.38 -1.40 -4.72
C PHE A 20 -2.81 -0.91 -4.47
N TYR A 21 -3.25 -1.01 -3.23
CA TYR A 21 -4.58 -0.57 -2.82
C TYR A 21 -4.55 0.05 -1.43
N THR A 22 -5.55 0.87 -1.13
CA THR A 22 -5.80 1.42 0.20
C THR A 22 -7.04 0.78 0.80
N ALA A 23 -7.08 0.73 2.13
CA ALA A 23 -8.25 0.32 2.88
C ALA A 23 -8.53 1.40 3.95
N GLU A 24 -9.73 1.98 3.88
CA GLU A 24 -10.25 2.92 4.88
C GLU A 24 -11.13 2.15 5.87
N GLU A 25 -10.73 2.16 7.13
CA GLU A 25 -11.44 1.51 8.23
C GLU A 25 -12.64 2.37 8.70
N PRO A 26 -13.64 1.75 9.37
CA PRO A 26 -14.75 2.42 10.07
C PRO A 26 -14.46 3.75 10.76
N ASP A 27 -13.30 3.81 11.41
CA ASP A 27 -12.87 4.92 12.26
C ASP A 27 -12.17 6.03 11.47
N GLY A 28 -12.04 5.85 10.15
CA GLY A 28 -11.41 6.79 9.22
C GLY A 28 -9.90 6.60 9.08
N GLU A 29 -9.32 5.58 9.72
CA GLU A 29 -7.91 5.24 9.50
C GLU A 29 -7.70 4.62 8.12
N ILE A 30 -6.67 5.11 7.41
CA ILE A 30 -6.29 4.63 6.08
C ILE A 30 -5.02 3.80 6.19
N THR A 31 -5.08 2.58 5.68
CA THR A 31 -3.94 1.67 5.53
C THR A 31 -3.58 1.48 4.06
N TYR A 32 -2.29 1.30 3.79
CA TYR A 32 -1.74 1.14 2.45
C TYR A 32 -1.19 -0.27 2.27
N HIS A 33 -1.51 -0.90 1.15
CA HIS A 33 -1.21 -2.31 0.92
C HIS A 33 -0.48 -2.48 -0.41
N LEU A 34 0.73 -3.02 -0.36
CA LEU A 34 1.50 -3.42 -1.54
C LEU A 34 1.59 -4.94 -1.60
N GLN A 35 0.97 -5.53 -2.61
CA GLN A 35 1.07 -6.95 -2.91
C GLN A 35 1.99 -7.18 -4.10
N PHE A 36 2.97 -8.07 -3.91
CA PHE A 36 3.85 -8.58 -4.96
C PHE A 36 3.82 -10.10 -4.90
N ASN A 37 3.22 -10.72 -5.91
CA ASN A 37 2.99 -12.16 -5.99
C ASN A 37 2.36 -12.69 -4.68
N ASN A 38 3.16 -13.39 -3.87
CA ASN A 38 2.73 -14.07 -2.64
C ASN A 38 3.07 -13.27 -1.36
N VAL A 39 3.56 -12.03 -1.50
CA VAL A 39 3.93 -11.17 -0.37
C VAL A 39 3.04 -9.94 -0.36
N THR A 40 2.38 -9.68 0.76
CA THR A 40 1.64 -8.43 1.00
C THR A 40 2.31 -7.67 2.13
N MET A 41 2.62 -6.40 1.89
CA MET A 41 3.11 -5.45 2.88
C MET A 41 1.98 -4.50 3.26
N HIS A 42 1.80 -4.31 4.56
CA HIS A 42 0.79 -3.45 5.15
C HIS A 42 1.49 -2.28 5.85
N PHE A 43 0.98 -1.08 5.64
CA PHE A 43 1.52 0.13 6.24
C PHE A 43 0.41 0.99 6.82
N PHE A 44 0.60 1.47 8.04
CA PHE A 44 -0.13 2.66 8.50
C PHE A 44 0.35 3.89 7.74
N THR A 45 -0.43 4.98 7.80
CA THR A 45 -0.11 6.21 7.05
C THR A 45 1.30 6.74 7.31
N GLU A 46 1.78 6.75 8.55
CA GLU A 46 3.12 7.24 8.89
C GLU A 46 4.25 6.34 8.36
N GLU A 47 4.05 5.03 8.44
CA GLU A 47 4.99 4.03 7.92
C GLU A 47 5.04 4.08 6.40
N TRP A 48 3.89 4.28 5.75
CA TRP A 48 3.78 4.41 4.29
C TRP A 48 4.60 5.58 3.77
N GLN A 49 4.50 6.75 4.41
CA GLN A 49 5.29 7.93 4.02
C GLN A 49 6.79 7.67 4.15
N THR A 50 7.20 6.99 5.21
CA THR A 50 8.60 6.60 5.42
C THR A 50 9.07 5.59 4.37
N ALA A 51 8.23 4.61 4.04
CA ALA A 51 8.50 3.62 3.01
C ALA A 51 8.65 4.28 1.63
N LEU A 52 7.78 5.24 1.28
CA LEU A 52 7.85 5.96 0.01
C LEU A 52 9.16 6.75 -0.15
N ASP A 53 9.60 7.48 0.87
CA ASP A 53 10.90 8.19 0.85
C ASP A 53 12.07 7.21 0.61
N PHE A 54 12.04 6.06 1.28
CA PHE A 54 13.05 5.02 1.08
C PHE A 54 13.00 4.42 -0.33
N LEU A 55 11.81 4.05 -0.81
CA LEU A 55 11.61 3.45 -2.13
C LEU A 55 12.04 4.42 -3.24
N GLU A 56 11.77 5.72 -3.11
CA GLU A 56 12.25 6.74 -4.05
C GLU A 56 13.79 6.72 -4.14
N LYS A 57 14.48 6.68 -3.00
CA LYS A 57 15.95 6.60 -2.95
C LYS A 57 16.47 5.31 -3.57
N VAL A 58 15.80 4.17 -3.33
CA VAL A 58 16.15 2.87 -3.93
C VAL A 58 16.01 2.92 -5.45
N VAL A 59 14.91 3.47 -5.97
CA VAL A 59 14.69 3.62 -7.42
C VAL A 59 15.75 4.53 -8.03
N ALA A 60 16.07 5.67 -7.39
CA ALA A 60 17.09 6.59 -7.85
C ALA A 60 18.49 5.95 -7.87
N ALA A 61 18.84 5.17 -6.84
CA ALA A 61 20.10 4.44 -6.78
C ALA A 61 20.17 3.34 -7.85
N SER A 62 19.07 2.58 -8.05
CA SER A 62 19.00 1.48 -9.02
C SER A 62 19.21 1.95 -10.46
N LYS A 63 18.76 3.16 -10.81
CA LYS A 63 19.00 3.76 -12.14
C LYS A 63 20.47 4.03 -12.43
N LYS A 64 21.32 4.20 -11.40
CA LYS A 64 22.77 4.43 -11.55
C LYS A 64 23.57 3.14 -11.68
N LEU A 65 22.96 1.99 -11.40
CA LEU A 65 23.57 0.66 -11.57
C LEU A 65 23.43 0.12 -12.99
N LYS A 66 22.61 0.78 -13.82
CA LYS A 66 22.46 0.52 -15.25
C LYS A 66 23.40 1.42 -16.04
#